data_AF-A0A2S7WLB2-F1
#
_entry.id   AF-A0A2S7WLB2-F1
#
_cell.length_a   1.000
_cell.length_b   1.000
_cell.length_c   1.000
_cell.angle_alpha   90.00
_cell.angle_beta   90.00
_cell.angle_gamma   90.00
#
_symmetry.space_group_name_H-M   'P 1'
#
loop_
_entity.id
_entity.type
_entity.pdbx_description
1 polymer ?
#
loop_
_entity_poly.entity_id
_entity_poly.type
_entity_poly.pdbx_seq_one_letter_code
_entity_poly.pdbx_strand_id
1 'polypeptide(L)'
;MKNKIFLFLLVSAYTINSQEKSINDYFTKKEVKNLNQLNLSLNNYTFNDVDFNKDLKELAYYNKKRKQNKVWSYVLSGTGAFLLATGLVIDAGKDSQHGYKSLMYLNSAVYFGASIPFFVGNIKNKRRMRKKLLFVEEKLNTLQ
;
A
#
# COMPACT_ATOMS: atom_id res chain seq x y z
N MET A 1 -15.91 55.73 25.23
CA MET A 1 -15.56 55.10 23.93
C MET A 1 -14.57 53.93 24.02
N LYS A 2 -13.78 53.80 25.11
CA LYS A 2 -12.78 52.72 25.27
C LYS A 2 -13.38 51.30 25.43
N ASN A 3 -14.59 51.16 25.98
CA ASN A 3 -15.20 49.84 26.22
C ASN A 3 -15.78 49.16 24.95
N LYS A 4 -16.05 49.91 23.88
CA LYS A 4 -16.57 49.34 22.62
C LYS A 4 -15.47 48.69 21.77
N ILE A 5 -14.23 49.18 21.89
CA ILE A 5 -13.06 48.62 21.21
C ILE A 5 -12.69 47.25 21.80
N PHE A 6 -12.83 47.09 23.12
CA PHE A 6 -12.55 45.83 23.79
C PHE A 6 -13.52 44.71 23.37
N LEU A 7 -14.79 45.05 23.13
CA LEU A 7 -15.78 44.10 22.62
C LEU A 7 -15.51 43.69 21.16
N PHE A 8 -15.02 44.62 20.34
CA PHE A 8 -14.62 44.33 18.95
C PHE A 8 -13.41 43.40 18.87
N LEU A 9 -12.43 43.57 19.78
CA LEU A 9 -11.25 42.70 19.89
C LEU A 9 -11.61 41.28 20.36
N LEU A 10 -12.57 41.14 21.28
CA LEU A 10 -13.08 39.83 21.71
C LEU A 10 -13.86 39.11 20.60
N VAL A 11 -14.65 39.83 19.80
CA VAL A 11 -15.37 39.25 18.65
C VAL A 11 -14.41 38.83 17.53
N SER A 12 -13.29 39.55 17.34
CA SER A 12 -12.23 39.12 16.42
C SER A 12 -11.39 37.94 16.93
N ALA A 13 -11.44 37.59 18.23
CA ALA A 13 -10.82 36.35 18.72
C ALA A 13 -11.68 35.10 18.44
N TYR A 14 -12.96 35.30 18.14
CA TYR A 14 -13.86 34.25 17.64
C TYR A 14 -13.82 34.11 16.11
N THR A 15 -12.93 34.81 15.40
CA THR A 15 -12.68 34.50 14.00
C THR A 15 -12.03 33.14 13.91
N ILE A 16 -12.87 32.12 13.75
CA ILE A 16 -12.66 31.02 12.82
C ILE A 16 -11.27 30.42 13.03
N ASN A 17 -11.13 29.62 14.09
CA ASN A 17 -10.27 28.44 13.99
C ASN A 17 -10.86 27.59 12.85
N SER A 18 -10.52 27.94 11.61
CA SER A 18 -10.62 27.02 10.50
C SER A 18 -9.63 25.93 10.83
N GLN A 19 -10.07 24.91 11.57
CA GLN A 19 -9.32 23.70 11.75
C GLN A 19 -9.34 22.98 10.41
N GLU A 20 -8.67 23.53 9.41
CA GLU A 20 -8.28 22.77 8.24
C GLU A 20 -7.40 21.65 8.74
N LYS A 21 -7.99 20.46 8.79
CA LYS A 21 -7.26 19.27 9.20
C LYS A 21 -6.35 18.87 8.06
N SER A 22 -5.07 18.77 8.36
CA SER A 22 -4.09 18.39 7.37
C SER A 22 -4.14 16.89 7.10
N ILE A 23 -3.66 16.47 5.92
CA ILE A 23 -3.48 15.05 5.59
C ILE A 23 -2.64 14.32 6.66
N ASN A 24 -1.72 15.03 7.31
CA ASN A 24 -0.82 14.46 8.32
C ASN A 24 -1.54 14.15 9.65
N ASP A 25 -2.71 14.75 9.89
CA ASP A 25 -3.52 14.48 11.09
C ASP A 25 -4.30 13.17 10.95
N TYR A 26 -4.63 12.77 9.71
CA TYR A 26 -5.42 11.59 9.43
C TYR A 26 -4.61 10.37 8.97
N PHE A 27 -3.45 10.60 8.35
CA PHE A 27 -2.67 9.56 7.69
C PHE A 27 -1.25 9.48 8.24
N THR A 28 -0.75 8.26 8.42
CA THR A 28 0.66 8.04 8.72
C THR A 28 1.54 8.44 7.52
N LYS A 29 2.79 8.85 7.78
CA LYS A 29 3.78 9.16 6.73
C LYS A 29 3.90 8.07 5.65
N LYS A 30 3.75 6.81 6.06
CA LYS A 30 3.79 5.66 5.15
C LYS A 30 2.57 5.57 4.24
N GLU A 31 1.38 5.91 4.77
CA GLU A 31 0.15 5.97 3.98
C GLU A 31 0.19 7.13 2.99
N VAL A 32 0.63 8.32 3.42
CA VAL A 32 0.83 9.48 2.54
C VAL A 32 1.78 9.13 1.40
N LYS A 33 2.93 8.50 1.68
CA LYS A 33 3.85 8.03 0.63
C LYS A 33 3.20 7.06 -0.36
N ASN A 34 2.31 6.18 0.10
CA ASN A 34 1.61 5.24 -0.77
C ASN A 34 0.51 5.92 -1.60
N LEU A 35 -0.13 6.97 -1.06
CA LEU A 35 -1.13 7.77 -1.76
C LEU A 35 -0.49 8.66 -2.83
N ASN A 36 0.64 9.31 -2.53
CA ASN A 36 1.36 10.16 -3.48
C ASN A 36 1.83 9.37 -4.71
N GLN A 37 2.08 8.07 -4.58
CA GLN A 37 2.43 7.18 -5.69
C GLN A 37 1.25 6.86 -6.62
N LEU A 38 0.03 7.23 -6.24
CA LEU A 38 -1.19 7.04 -7.02
C LEU A 38 -1.56 8.30 -7.81
N ASN A 39 -0.76 9.37 -7.74
CA ASN A 39 -0.96 10.63 -8.46
C ASN A 39 -2.36 11.26 -8.25
N LEU A 40 -2.91 11.12 -7.04
CA LEU A 40 -4.19 11.73 -6.69
C LEU A 40 -4.02 13.23 -6.44
N SER A 41 -4.93 14.04 -6.97
CA SER A 41 -4.99 15.49 -6.70
C SER A 41 -5.69 15.76 -5.36
N LEU A 42 -4.95 15.63 -4.26
CA LEU A 42 -5.46 15.86 -2.89
C LEU A 42 -5.26 17.30 -2.41
N ASN A 43 -4.71 18.19 -3.23
CA ASN A 43 -4.27 19.53 -2.82
C ASN A 43 -5.40 20.43 -2.31
N ASN A 44 -6.62 20.24 -2.84
CA ASN A 44 -7.78 21.06 -2.50
C ASN A 44 -8.76 20.34 -1.56
N TYR A 45 -8.43 19.13 -1.11
CA TYR A 45 -9.34 18.33 -0.30
C TYR A 45 -9.18 18.65 1.20
N THR A 46 -10.27 18.96 1.89
CA THR A 46 -10.28 19.49 3.27
C THR A 46 -10.33 18.42 4.37
N PHE A 47 -10.21 17.14 4.04
CA PHE A 47 -10.17 16.00 4.98
C PHE A 47 -11.31 15.92 6.00
N ASN A 48 -12.43 16.59 5.75
CA ASN A 48 -13.57 16.62 6.66
C ASN A 48 -14.55 15.45 6.46
N ASP A 49 -14.54 14.80 5.29
CA ASP A 49 -15.39 13.65 4.98
C ASP A 49 -14.76 12.36 5.55
N VAL A 50 -15.36 11.84 6.62
CA VAL A 50 -14.89 10.64 7.33
C VAL A 50 -14.97 9.39 6.45
N ASP A 51 -16.02 9.25 5.65
CA ASP A 51 -16.22 8.09 4.78
C ASP A 51 -15.22 8.11 3.63
N PHE A 52 -14.99 9.27 3.03
CA PHE A 52 -13.99 9.41 1.99
C PHE A 52 -12.55 9.21 2.52
N ASN A 53 -12.25 9.69 3.72
CA ASN A 53 -10.96 9.45 4.37
C ASN A 53 -10.72 7.94 4.61
N LYS A 54 -11.78 7.20 4.94
CA LYS A 54 -11.73 5.73 5.08
C LYS A 54 -11.42 5.05 3.75
N ASP A 55 -12.04 5.51 2.66
CA ASP A 55 -11.75 5.01 1.31
C ASP A 55 -10.30 5.29 0.87
N LEU A 56 -9.79 6.49 1.16
CA LEU A 56 -8.38 6.83 0.93
C LEU A 56 -7.43 5.92 1.72
N LYS A 57 -7.75 5.62 3.00
CA LYS A 57 -6.96 4.67 3.80
C LYS A 57 -6.99 3.27 3.21
N GLU A 58 -8.15 2.80 2.78
CA GLU A 58 -8.30 1.49 2.14
C GLU A 58 -7.49 1.41 0.84
N LEU A 59 -7.49 2.49 0.05
CA LEU A 59 -6.70 2.59 -1.17
C LEU A 59 -5.19 2.53 -0.88
N ALA A 60 -4.70 3.29 0.11
CA ALA A 60 -3.31 3.26 0.57
C ALA A 60 -2.91 1.85 1.02
N TYR A 61 -3.80 1.18 1.78
CA TYR A 61 -3.62 -0.19 2.25
C TYR A 61 -3.50 -1.18 1.08
N TYR A 62 -4.40 -1.14 0.10
CA TYR A 62 -4.33 -2.05 -1.05
C TYR A 62 -3.10 -1.82 -1.90
N ASN A 63 -2.66 -0.57 -2.09
CA ASN A 63 -1.43 -0.29 -2.81
C ASN A 63 -0.21 -0.91 -2.08
N LYS A 64 -0.13 -0.74 -0.75
CA LYS A 64 0.90 -1.37 0.07
C LYS A 64 0.87 -2.90 -0.03
N LYS A 65 -0.30 -3.52 0.17
CA LYS A 65 -0.45 -4.97 0.17
C LYS A 65 -0.15 -5.58 -1.20
N ARG A 66 -0.55 -4.91 -2.29
CA ARG A 66 -0.19 -5.29 -3.66
C ARG A 66 1.33 -5.32 -3.85
N LYS A 67 2.04 -4.27 -3.41
CA LYS A 67 3.51 -4.21 -3.51
C LYS A 67 4.19 -5.30 -2.69
N GLN A 68 3.75 -5.50 -1.44
CA GLN A 68 4.27 -6.57 -0.60
C GLN A 68 4.08 -7.94 -1.26
N ASN A 69 2.88 -8.23 -1.75
CA ASN A 69 2.60 -9.49 -2.41
C ASN A 69 3.44 -9.69 -3.68
N LYS A 70 3.65 -8.63 -4.48
CA LYS A 70 4.53 -8.69 -5.66
C LYS A 70 5.99 -9.00 -5.28
N VAL A 71 6.50 -8.39 -4.19
CA VAL A 71 7.86 -8.67 -3.71
C VAL A 71 7.95 -10.12 -3.24
N TRP A 72 7.06 -10.55 -2.35
CA TRP A 72 7.08 -11.92 -1.81
C TRP A 72 6.90 -12.98 -2.89
N SER A 73 6.04 -12.75 -3.90
CA SER A 73 5.88 -13.69 -5.00
C SER A 73 7.18 -13.90 -5.78
N TYR A 74 7.95 -12.83 -6.03
CA TYR A 74 9.22 -12.94 -6.74
C TYR A 74 10.36 -13.48 -5.88
N VAL A 75 10.43 -13.08 -4.61
CA VAL A 75 11.44 -13.63 -3.68
C VAL A 75 11.26 -15.14 -3.57
N LEU A 76 10.04 -15.61 -3.28
CA LEU A 76 9.79 -17.04 -3.11
C LEU A 76 10.02 -17.82 -4.41
N SER A 77 9.54 -17.31 -5.55
CA SER A 77 9.78 -17.98 -6.84
C SER A 77 11.24 -17.94 -7.27
N GLY A 78 11.95 -16.85 -6.97
CA GLY A 78 13.38 -16.70 -7.24
C GLY A 78 14.20 -17.68 -6.42
N THR A 79 13.91 -17.80 -5.11
CA THR A 79 14.51 -18.82 -4.25
C THR A 79 14.19 -20.22 -4.74
N GLY A 80 12.95 -20.51 -5.13
CA GLY A 80 12.55 -21.78 -5.72
C GLY A 80 13.36 -22.12 -6.98
N ALA A 81 13.47 -21.18 -7.91
CA ALA A 81 14.24 -21.35 -9.14
C ALA A 81 15.74 -21.56 -8.87
N PHE A 82 16.31 -20.80 -7.93
CA PHE A 82 17.69 -20.96 -7.52
C PHE A 82 17.95 -22.36 -6.94
N LEU A 83 17.06 -22.86 -6.08
CA LEU A 83 17.18 -24.20 -5.52
C LEU A 83 17.02 -25.30 -6.58
N LEU A 84 16.14 -25.14 -7.58
CA LEU A 84 16.09 -26.07 -8.73
C LEU A 84 17.41 -26.07 -9.49
N ALA A 85 17.93 -24.90 -9.81
CA ALA A 85 19.16 -24.77 -10.58
C ALA A 85 20.33 -25.46 -9.84
N THR A 86 20.47 -25.21 -8.53
CA THR A 86 21.46 -25.89 -7.70
C THR A 86 21.23 -27.40 -7.67
N GLY A 87 19.98 -27.85 -7.52
CA GLY A 87 19.64 -29.28 -7.58
C GLY A 87 20.04 -29.93 -8.91
N LEU A 88 19.79 -29.27 -10.04
CA LEU A 88 20.15 -29.73 -11.38
C LEU A 88 21.66 -29.78 -11.60
N VAL A 89 22.40 -28.78 -11.11
CA VAL A 89 23.88 -28.77 -11.19
C VAL A 89 24.47 -29.95 -10.41
N ILE A 90 23.91 -30.26 -9.24
CA ILE A 90 24.34 -31.40 -8.43
C ILE A 90 23.99 -32.72 -9.09
N ASP A 91 22.81 -32.82 -9.71
CA ASP A 91 22.38 -34.02 -10.44
C ASP A 91 23.19 -34.27 -11.72
N ALA A 92 23.72 -33.21 -12.34
CA ALA A 92 24.65 -33.31 -13.47
C ALA A 92 26.07 -33.73 -13.05
N GLY A 93 26.43 -33.58 -11.78
CA GLY A 93 27.68 -34.09 -11.21
C GLY A 93 27.65 -35.61 -11.05
N LYS A 94 28.82 -36.27 -11.10
CA LYS A 94 28.94 -37.72 -10.85
C LYS A 94 28.80 -38.12 -9.37
N ASP A 95 28.56 -37.16 -8.47
CA ASP A 95 28.52 -37.38 -7.03
C ASP A 95 27.14 -37.83 -6.53
N SER A 96 27.15 -38.93 -5.79
CA SER A 96 25.99 -39.67 -5.27
C SER A 96 25.32 -39.01 -4.04
N GLN A 97 25.26 -37.68 -3.97
CA GLN A 97 24.56 -36.95 -2.91
C GLN A 97 23.03 -36.95 -3.11
N HIS A 98 22.44 -38.15 -3.23
CA HIS A 98 21.02 -38.37 -3.51
C HIS A 98 20.07 -37.72 -2.49
N GLY A 99 20.48 -37.59 -1.23
CA GLY A 99 19.70 -36.91 -0.19
C GLY A 99 19.71 -35.38 -0.32
N TYR A 100 20.82 -34.80 -0.78
CA TYR A 100 20.94 -33.35 -0.94
C TYR A 100 20.15 -32.86 -2.16
N LYS A 101 20.19 -33.59 -3.28
CA LYS A 101 19.43 -33.23 -4.48
C LYS A 101 17.91 -33.31 -4.27
N SER A 102 17.43 -34.36 -3.60
CA SER A 102 16.01 -34.52 -3.31
C SER A 102 15.51 -33.42 -2.38
N LEU A 103 16.33 -33.02 -1.40
CA LEU A 103 16.06 -31.89 -0.51
C LEU A 103 16.02 -30.56 -1.26
N MET A 104 16.89 -30.34 -2.24
CA MET A 104 16.87 -29.13 -3.08
C MET A 104 15.59 -29.05 -3.93
N TYR A 105 15.21 -30.14 -4.60
CA TYR A 105 13.98 -30.19 -5.39
C TYR A 105 12.73 -30.03 -4.52
N LEU A 106 12.68 -30.69 -3.36
CA LEU A 106 11.56 -30.57 -2.44
C LEU A 106 11.43 -29.14 -1.89
N ASN A 107 12.52 -28.53 -1.42
CA ASN A 107 12.48 -27.15 -0.97
C ASN A 107 12.05 -26.22 -2.09
N SER A 108 12.56 -26.42 -3.29
CA SER A 108 12.13 -25.62 -4.44
C SER A 108 10.62 -25.71 -4.68
N ALA A 109 10.06 -26.92 -4.72
CA ALA A 109 8.63 -27.11 -4.87
C ALA A 109 7.84 -26.41 -3.75
N VAL A 110 8.32 -26.45 -2.51
CA VAL A 110 7.73 -25.72 -1.38
C VAL A 110 7.77 -24.21 -1.62
N TYR A 111 8.91 -23.65 -2.06
CA TYR A 111 9.03 -22.22 -2.34
C TYR A 111 8.14 -21.75 -3.48
N PHE A 112 8.02 -22.54 -4.56
CA PHE A 112 7.06 -22.26 -5.63
C PHE A 112 5.61 -22.35 -5.15
N GLY A 113 5.26 -23.39 -4.39
CA GLY A 113 3.92 -23.53 -3.82
C GLY A 113 3.57 -22.36 -2.89
N ALA A 114 4.51 -21.96 -2.04
CA ALA A 114 4.37 -20.83 -1.13
C ALA A 114 4.23 -19.48 -1.84
N SER A 115 4.71 -19.35 -3.09
CA SER A 115 4.61 -18.09 -3.85
C SER A 115 3.21 -17.87 -4.46
N ILE A 116 2.42 -18.93 -4.66
CA ILE A 116 1.10 -18.89 -5.32
C ILE A 116 0.12 -17.93 -4.61
N PRO A 117 -0.09 -18.00 -3.27
CA PRO A 117 -1.01 -17.09 -2.59
C PRO A 117 -0.63 -15.61 -2.77
N PHE A 118 0.67 -15.31 -2.90
CA PHE A 118 1.15 -13.95 -3.12
C PHE A 118 0.89 -13.47 -4.55
N PHE A 119 1.04 -14.32 -5.58
CA PHE A 119 0.64 -13.96 -6.94
C PHE A 119 -0.87 -13.71 -7.04
N VAL A 120 -1.68 -14.63 -6.52
CA VAL A 120 -3.15 -14.51 -6.51
C VAL A 120 -3.56 -13.25 -5.72
N GLY A 121 -2.96 -13.04 -4.55
CA GLY A 121 -3.19 -11.86 -3.73
C GLY A 121 -2.81 -10.56 -4.43
N ASN A 122 -1.67 -10.53 -5.15
CA ASN A 122 -1.24 -9.36 -5.93
C ASN A 122 -2.27 -9.00 -7.01
N ILE A 123 -2.79 -10.00 -7.75
CA ILE A 123 -3.83 -9.80 -8.77
C ILE A 123 -5.11 -9.27 -8.13
N LYS A 124 -5.58 -9.91 -7.05
CA LYS A 124 -6.80 -9.52 -6.33
C LYS A 124 -6.71 -8.09 -5.79
N ASN A 125 -5.59 -7.74 -5.13
CA ASN A 125 -5.37 -6.41 -4.59
C ASN A 125 -5.22 -5.35 -5.68
N LYS A 126 -4.60 -5.68 -6.82
CA LYS A 126 -4.54 -4.79 -7.99
C LYS A 126 -5.93 -4.46 -8.52
N ARG A 127 -6.83 -5.45 -8.61
CA ARG A 127 -8.22 -5.23 -9.04
C ARG A 127 -9.00 -4.36 -8.05
N ARG A 128 -8.91 -4.65 -6.74
CA ARG A 128 -9.58 -3.86 -5.69
C ARG A 128 -9.08 -2.42 -5.65
N MET A 129 -7.76 -2.23 -5.71
CA MET A 129 -7.13 -0.92 -5.75
C MET A 129 -7.60 -0.11 -6.96
N ARG A 130 -7.68 -0.70 -8.16
CA ARG A 130 -8.18 0.01 -9.36
C ARG A 130 -9.63 0.45 -9.23
N LYS A 131 -10.51 -0.41 -8.73
CA LYS A 131 -11.92 -0.06 -8.51
C LYS A 131 -12.06 1.09 -7.52
N LYS A 132 -11.32 1.03 -6.41
CA LYS A 132 -11.31 2.09 -5.40
C LYS A 132 -10.66 3.37 -5.91
N LEU A 133 -9.62 3.28 -6.73
CA LEU A 133 -8.97 4.44 -7.32
C LEU A 133 -9.94 5.23 -8.20
N LEU A 134 -10.67 4.56 -9.10
CA LEU A 134 -11.67 5.19 -9.95
C LEU A 134 -12.75 5.90 -9.12
N PHE A 135 -13.29 5.21 -8.11
CA PHE A 135 -14.27 5.79 -7.19
C PHE A 135 -13.73 7.02 -6.43
N VAL A 136 -12.49 6.94 -5.97
CA VAL A 136 -11.84 8.04 -5.24
C VAL A 136 -11.57 9.23 -6.16
N GLU A 137 -11.13 9.00 -7.39
CA GLU A 137 -10.92 10.05 -8.40
C GLU A 137 -12.24 10.73 -8.78
N GLU A 138 -13.30 9.97 -9.00
CA GLU A 138 -14.64 10.49 -9.27
C GLU A 138 -15.15 11.37 -8.12
N LYS A 139 -15.03 10.88 -6.88
CA LYS A 139 -15.44 11.64 -5.69
C LYS A 139 -14.57 12.89 -5.47
N LEU A 140 -13.27 12.84 -5.76
CA LEU A 140 -12.41 14.04 -5.71
C LEU A 140 -12.86 15.11 -6.70
N ASN A 141 -13.19 14.72 -7.94
CA ASN A 141 -13.67 15.66 -8.94
C ASN A 141 -15.00 16.33 -8.55
N THR A 142 -15.84 15.67 -7.75
CA THR A 142 -17.09 16.27 -7.23
C THR A 142 -16.88 17.19 -6.03
N LEU A 143 -15.74 17.08 -5.34
CA LEU A 143 -15.43 17.84 -4.13
C LEU A 143 -14.51 19.05 -4.40
N GLN A 144 -13.96 19.17 -5.61
CA GLN A 144 -13.16 20.29 -6.11
C GLN A 144 -14.04 21.34 -6.80
#